data_AF-A0A2H3NUJ9-F1
#
_entry.id   AF-A0A2H3NUJ9-F1
#
_cell.length_a   1.000
_cell.length_b   1.000
_cell.length_c   1.000
_cell.angle_alpha   90.00
_cell.angle_beta   90.00
_cell.angle_gamma   90.00
#
_symmetry.space_group_name_H-M   'P 1'
#
loop_
_entity.id
_entity.type
_entity.pdbx_description
1 polymer ?
#
loop_
_entity_poly.entity_id
_entity_poly.type
_entity_poly.pdbx_seq_one_letter_code
_entity_poly.pdbx_strand_id
1 'polypeptide(L)'
;MPNRLQEALLGRGWAGRTISREETVEHLNPLVEAHIKLNHAYRAVSRVADDPRVEEALESLLKTARADVGKLSETIFSAGGSAYNGTDLEPDDFDLGPDLDTALPNLIEQEEAFQDAVKTERNDVEHQMRTRAILELVRDNSQERLSVIKRIQKRR
;
A
#
# COMPACT_ATOMS: atom_id res chain seq x y z
N MET A 1 -16.04 35.36 -2.74
CA MET A 1 -15.22 34.62 -1.77
C MET A 1 -16.18 33.98 -0.77
N PRO A 2 -16.20 32.65 -0.62
CA PRO A 2 -17.04 32.01 0.38
C PRO A 2 -16.61 32.42 1.79
N ASN A 3 -17.57 32.59 2.70
CA ASN A 3 -17.34 33.09 4.06
C ASN A 3 -16.94 31.92 4.99
N ARG A 4 -16.05 32.15 5.95
CA ARG A 4 -15.50 31.15 6.91
C ARG A 4 -16.57 30.35 7.68
N LEU A 5 -17.78 30.89 7.80
CA LEU A 5 -18.94 30.20 8.37
C LEU A 5 -19.48 29.06 7.49
N GLN A 6 -19.36 29.16 6.17
CA GLN A 6 -19.71 28.08 5.23
C GLN A 6 -18.71 26.92 5.34
N GLU A 7 -17.42 27.21 5.51
CA GLU A 7 -16.39 26.18 5.72
C GLU A 7 -16.58 25.40 7.03
N ALA A 8 -17.02 26.07 8.10
CA ALA A 8 -17.29 25.42 9.39
C ALA A 8 -18.61 24.62 9.42
N LEU A 9 -19.62 25.03 8.63
CA LEU A 9 -20.90 24.31 8.50
C LEU A 9 -20.83 23.15 7.50
N LEU A 10 -19.89 23.18 6.55
CA LEU A 10 -19.55 22.07 5.67
C LEU A 10 -18.66 21.02 6.38
N GLY A 11 -19.03 20.65 7.60
CA GLY A 11 -18.57 19.44 8.31
C GLY A 11 -19.04 18.14 7.66
N ARG A 12 -19.16 18.12 6.33
CA ARG A 12 -19.45 17.01 5.45
C ARG A 12 -18.50 17.16 4.28
N GLY A 13 -17.89 16.05 3.85
CA GLY A 13 -16.89 15.96 2.79
C GLY A 13 -16.75 17.19 1.91
N TRP A 14 -15.53 17.72 1.89
CA TRP A 14 -15.00 18.76 1.00
C TRP A 14 -15.88 19.01 -0.22
N ALA A 15 -16.24 20.28 -0.46
CA ALA A 15 -17.24 20.80 -1.40
C ALA A 15 -17.05 20.40 -2.89
N GLY A 16 -17.07 19.09 -3.15
CA GLY A 16 -17.03 18.37 -4.40
C GLY A 16 -17.80 17.06 -4.21
N ARG A 17 -18.30 16.46 -5.30
CA ARG A 17 -18.88 15.11 -5.19
C ARG A 17 -17.74 14.13 -4.96
N THR A 18 -17.69 13.48 -3.81
CA THR A 18 -16.85 12.28 -3.65
C THR A 18 -17.26 11.24 -4.67
N ILE A 19 -16.33 10.40 -5.09
CA ILE A 19 -16.61 9.28 -5.98
C ILE A 19 -17.67 8.35 -5.36
N SER A 20 -18.34 7.59 -6.22
CA SER A 20 -19.33 6.60 -5.83
C SER A 20 -18.68 5.41 -5.10
N ARG A 21 -19.52 4.55 -4.54
CA ARG A 21 -19.07 3.30 -3.93
C ARG A 21 -18.47 2.33 -4.95
N GLU A 22 -19.05 2.27 -6.14
CA GLU A 22 -18.55 1.42 -7.23
C GLU A 22 -17.18 1.90 -7.69
N GLU A 23 -17.01 3.20 -7.94
CA GLU A 23 -15.70 3.79 -8.25
C GLU A 23 -14.70 3.55 -7.10
N THR A 24 -15.12 3.60 -5.83
CA THR A 24 -14.24 3.25 -4.70
C THR A 24 -13.70 1.82 -4.82
N VAL A 25 -14.54 0.87 -5.23
CA VAL A 25 -14.14 -0.54 -5.41
C VAL A 25 -13.18 -0.68 -6.59
N GLU A 26 -13.48 -0.03 -7.72
CA GLU A 26 -12.65 -0.05 -8.92
C GLU A 26 -11.25 0.52 -8.67
N HIS A 27 -11.18 1.62 -7.91
CA HIS A 27 -9.93 2.31 -7.61
C HIS A 27 -9.06 1.59 -6.57
N LEU A 28 -9.66 1.03 -5.51
CA LEU A 28 -8.88 0.43 -4.43
C LEU A 28 -8.40 -0.99 -4.74
N ASN A 29 -9.08 -1.74 -5.61
CA ASN A 29 -8.67 -3.12 -5.93
C ASN A 29 -7.25 -3.21 -6.53
N PRO A 30 -6.85 -2.37 -7.50
CA PRO A 30 -5.47 -2.34 -7.99
C PRO A 30 -4.43 -2.09 -6.90
N LEU A 31 -4.74 -1.23 -5.91
CA LEU A 31 -3.83 -1.02 -4.77
C LEU A 31 -3.75 -2.24 -3.86
N VAL A 32 -4.86 -2.94 -3.63
CA VAL A 32 -4.86 -4.21 -2.87
C VAL A 32 -4.03 -5.26 -3.58
N GLU A 33 -4.20 -5.42 -4.89
CA GLU A 33 -3.41 -6.35 -5.71
C GLU A 33 -1.91 -6.04 -5.61
N ALA A 34 -1.52 -4.78 -5.87
CA ALA A 34 -0.14 -4.35 -5.79
C ALA A 34 0.46 -4.61 -4.39
N HIS A 35 -0.29 -4.34 -3.32
CA HIS A 35 0.18 -4.57 -1.95
C HIS A 35 0.28 -6.06 -1.61
N ILE A 36 -0.63 -6.91 -2.11
CA ILE A 36 -0.51 -8.36 -1.97
C ILE A 36 0.76 -8.84 -2.67
N LYS A 37 0.99 -8.48 -3.94
CA LYS A 37 2.23 -8.82 -4.66
C LYS A 37 3.48 -8.34 -3.92
N LEU A 38 3.44 -7.12 -3.38
CA LEU A 38 4.53 -6.57 -2.56
C LEU A 38 4.78 -7.41 -1.29
N ASN A 39 3.74 -7.86 -0.59
CA ASN A 39 3.91 -8.80 0.54
C ASN A 39 4.60 -10.11 0.14
N HIS A 40 4.35 -10.61 -1.08
CA HIS A 40 5.05 -11.77 -1.61
C HIS A 40 6.51 -11.44 -1.96
N ALA A 41 6.75 -10.28 -2.57
CA ALA A 41 8.08 -9.75 -2.88
C ALA A 41 8.96 -9.64 -1.62
N TYR A 42 8.43 -9.12 -0.51
CA TYR A 42 9.10 -9.09 0.80
C TYR A 42 9.54 -10.50 1.27
N ARG A 43 8.66 -11.49 1.12
CA ARG A 43 8.99 -12.89 1.45
C ARG A 43 10.04 -13.47 0.51
N ALA A 44 10.02 -13.12 -0.77
CA ALA A 44 11.03 -13.56 -1.74
C ALA A 44 12.42 -13.06 -1.33
N VAL A 45 12.56 -11.77 -1.02
CA VAL A 45 13.82 -11.21 -0.49
C VAL A 45 14.24 -11.90 0.80
N SER A 46 13.29 -12.15 1.70
CA SER A 46 13.56 -12.83 2.97
C SER A 46 14.13 -14.24 2.79
N ARG A 47 13.78 -14.96 1.72
CA ARG A 47 14.28 -16.32 1.44
C ARG A 47 15.70 -16.36 0.89
N VAL A 48 16.12 -15.30 0.21
CA VAL A 48 17.47 -15.17 -0.35
C VAL A 48 18.40 -14.34 0.54
N ALA A 49 17.91 -13.90 1.70
CA ALA A 49 18.70 -13.19 2.69
C ALA A 49 19.49 -14.19 3.55
N ASP A 50 20.81 -14.18 3.44
CA ASP A 50 21.70 -15.02 4.27
C ASP A 50 22.02 -14.40 5.66
N ASP A 51 21.39 -13.27 6.02
CA ASP A 51 21.56 -12.61 7.33
C ASP A 51 20.25 -12.66 8.13
N PRO A 52 20.21 -13.38 9.27
CA PRO A 52 19.03 -13.46 10.14
C PRO A 52 18.50 -12.11 10.63
N ARG A 53 19.35 -11.08 10.72
CA ARG A 53 18.93 -9.73 11.11
C ARG A 53 18.12 -9.04 10.01
N VAL A 54 18.46 -9.33 8.76
CA VAL A 54 17.71 -8.84 7.60
C VAL A 54 16.37 -9.55 7.52
N GLU A 55 16.35 -10.87 7.70
CA GLU A 55 15.13 -11.68 7.75
C GLU A 55 14.16 -11.18 8.84
N GLU A 56 14.64 -11.01 10.07
CA GLU A 56 13.81 -10.51 11.19
C GLU A 56 13.25 -9.11 10.92
N ALA A 57 14.08 -8.22 10.33
CA ALA A 57 13.63 -6.89 9.96
C ALA A 57 12.52 -6.95 8.91
N LEU A 58 12.66 -7.75 7.85
CA LEU A 58 11.65 -7.88 6.79
C LEU A 58 10.34 -8.51 7.31
N GLU A 59 10.41 -9.54 8.14
CA GLU A 59 9.21 -10.17 8.73
C GLU A 59 8.45 -9.21 9.66
N SER A 60 9.16 -8.32 10.36
CA SER A 60 8.53 -7.27 11.16
C SER A 60 7.72 -6.30 10.29
N LEU A 61 8.26 -5.88 9.14
CA LEU A 61 7.56 -4.99 8.20
C LEU A 61 6.32 -5.66 7.58
N LEU A 62 6.41 -6.96 7.30
CA LEU A 62 5.30 -7.75 6.74
C LEU A 62 4.06 -7.78 7.64
N LYS A 63 4.21 -7.69 8.96
CA LYS A 63 3.06 -7.65 9.88
C LYS A 63 2.18 -6.43 9.62
N THR A 64 2.79 -5.25 9.52
CA THR A 64 2.07 -4.01 9.25
C THR A 64 1.52 -3.99 7.82
N ALA A 65 2.30 -4.46 6.84
CA ALA A 65 1.86 -4.54 5.44
C ALA A 65 0.61 -5.44 5.25
N ARG A 66 0.57 -6.61 5.90
CA ARG A 66 -0.63 -7.48 5.89
C ARG A 66 -1.83 -6.82 6.56
N ALA A 67 -1.62 -6.08 7.64
CA ALA A 67 -2.69 -5.33 8.29
C ALA A 67 -3.21 -4.20 7.40
N ASP A 68 -2.36 -3.58 6.58
CA ASP A 68 -2.76 -2.54 5.63
C ASP A 68 -3.60 -3.10 4.47
N VAL A 69 -3.24 -4.27 3.93
CA VAL A 69 -4.12 -5.02 3.00
C VAL A 69 -5.50 -5.23 3.61
N GLY A 70 -5.56 -5.68 4.87
CA GLY A 70 -6.83 -5.87 5.58
C GLY A 70 -7.69 -4.61 5.63
N LYS A 71 -7.10 -3.45 5.96
CA LYS A 71 -7.82 -2.15 6.02
C LYS A 71 -8.34 -1.71 4.64
N LEU A 72 -7.55 -1.90 3.58
CA LEU A 72 -7.97 -1.59 2.21
C LEU A 72 -9.12 -2.52 1.77
N SER A 73 -8.99 -3.83 2.00
CA SER A 73 -10.03 -4.80 1.70
C SER A 73 -11.33 -4.54 2.47
N GLU A 74 -11.25 -4.20 3.76
CA GLU A 74 -12.42 -3.78 4.56
C GLU A 74 -13.12 -2.54 4.00
N THR A 75 -12.35 -1.61 3.40
CA THR A 75 -12.92 -0.44 2.74
C THR A 75 -13.70 -0.83 1.49
N ILE A 76 -13.18 -1.76 0.69
CA ILE A 76 -13.86 -2.32 -0.49
C ILE A 76 -15.15 -3.06 -0.07
N PHE A 77 -15.09 -3.90 0.97
CA PHE A 77 -16.26 -4.60 1.48
C PHE A 77 -17.31 -3.61 2.02
N SER A 78 -16.88 -2.54 2.69
CA SER A 78 -17.79 -1.49 3.19
C SER A 78 -18.46 -0.69 2.07
N ALA A 79 -17.81 -0.61 0.90
CA ALA A 79 -18.39 -0.04 -0.31
C ALA A 79 -19.36 -1.02 -1.02
N GLY A 80 -19.42 -2.28 -0.59
CA GLY A 80 -20.27 -3.33 -1.17
C GLY A 80 -19.61 -4.14 -2.27
N GLY A 81 -18.30 -3.97 -2.50
CA GLY A 81 -17.53 -4.72 -3.48
C GLY A 81 -16.90 -5.99 -2.92
N SER A 82 -16.21 -6.73 -3.78
CA SER A 82 -15.31 -7.82 -3.40
C SER A 82 -13.87 -7.37 -3.59
N ALA A 83 -13.06 -7.49 -2.53
CA ALA A 83 -11.64 -7.20 -2.59
C ALA A 83 -10.89 -8.33 -3.31
N TYR A 84 -9.91 -7.95 -4.13
CA TYR A 84 -8.93 -8.87 -4.70
C TYR A 84 -8.27 -9.70 -3.59
N ASN A 85 -8.05 -10.99 -3.86
CA ASN A 85 -7.62 -11.96 -2.86
C ASN A 85 -6.33 -12.71 -3.23
N GLY A 86 -5.81 -12.52 -4.45
CA GLY A 86 -4.55 -13.11 -4.91
C GLY A 86 -4.57 -14.62 -5.08
N THR A 87 -5.74 -15.25 -5.20
CA THR A 87 -5.84 -16.71 -5.42
C THR A 87 -5.37 -17.15 -6.81
N ASP A 88 -5.20 -16.19 -7.71
CA ASP A 88 -4.69 -16.30 -9.07
C ASP A 88 -3.18 -16.04 -9.18
N LEU A 89 -2.50 -15.64 -8.10
CA LEU A 89 -1.07 -15.36 -8.12
C LEU A 89 -0.23 -16.65 -8.17
N GLU A 90 0.70 -16.69 -9.11
CA GLU A 90 1.72 -17.71 -9.24
C GLU A 90 3.07 -17.24 -8.66
N PRO A 91 3.99 -18.15 -8.29
CA PRO A 91 5.30 -17.79 -7.75
C PRO A 91 6.10 -16.81 -8.62
N ASP A 92 5.96 -16.92 -9.94
CA ASP A 92 6.69 -16.11 -10.91
C ASP A 92 6.18 -14.65 -10.94
N ASP A 93 4.98 -14.36 -10.44
CA ASP A 93 4.41 -13.00 -10.38
C ASP A 93 5.13 -12.08 -9.38
N PHE A 94 6.02 -12.64 -8.55
CA PHE A 94 6.76 -11.93 -7.52
C PHE A 94 8.20 -12.42 -7.39
N ASP A 95 8.76 -12.99 -8.46
CA ASP A 95 10.19 -13.27 -8.53
C ASP A 95 10.98 -11.95 -8.63
N LEU A 96 11.97 -11.80 -7.75
CA LEU A 96 12.84 -10.63 -7.67
C LEU A 96 14.27 -10.93 -8.06
N GLY A 97 14.57 -12.17 -8.47
CA GLY A 97 15.91 -12.64 -8.79
C GLY A 97 16.50 -13.56 -7.72
N PRO A 98 17.65 -14.18 -8.03
CA PRO A 98 18.16 -15.34 -7.30
C PRO A 98 18.91 -15.01 -6.00
N ASP A 99 19.32 -13.76 -5.82
CA ASP A 99 20.18 -13.32 -4.73
C ASP A 99 19.75 -11.98 -4.14
N LEU A 100 20.25 -11.68 -2.95
CA LEU A 100 19.91 -10.46 -2.23
C LEU A 100 20.38 -9.17 -2.95
N ASP A 101 21.44 -9.24 -3.76
CA ASP A 101 21.97 -8.11 -4.53
C ASP A 101 21.03 -7.69 -5.66
N THR A 102 20.30 -8.64 -6.24
CA THR A 102 19.28 -8.39 -7.26
C THR A 102 17.91 -8.14 -6.63
N ALA A 103 17.54 -8.96 -5.64
CA ALA A 103 16.19 -8.96 -5.08
C ALA A 103 15.88 -7.72 -4.23
N LEU A 104 16.85 -7.21 -3.47
CA LEU A 104 16.62 -6.05 -2.59
C LEU A 104 16.41 -4.74 -3.37
N PRO A 105 17.19 -4.39 -4.41
CA PRO A 105 16.88 -3.26 -5.27
C PRO A 105 15.50 -3.36 -5.93
N ASN A 106 15.14 -4.53 -6.47
CA ASN A 106 13.84 -4.75 -7.09
C ASN A 106 12.68 -4.57 -6.08
N LEU A 107 12.85 -5.03 -4.83
CA LEU A 107 11.89 -4.77 -3.76
C LEU A 107 11.74 -3.27 -3.46
N ILE A 108 12.85 -2.54 -3.44
CA ILE A 108 12.84 -1.08 -3.22
C ILE A 108 12.05 -0.38 -4.33
N GLU A 109 12.30 -0.74 -5.59
CA GLU A 109 11.58 -0.18 -6.73
C GLU A 109 10.07 -0.47 -6.66
N GLN A 110 9.68 -1.70 -6.27
CA GLN A 110 8.26 -2.05 -6.09
C GLN A 110 7.59 -1.30 -4.92
N GLU A 111 8.28 -1.13 -3.79
CA GLU A 111 7.74 -0.35 -2.67
C GLU A 111 7.64 1.15 -3.02
N GLU A 112 8.58 1.71 -3.79
CA GLU A 112 8.49 3.07 -4.33
C GLU A 112 7.29 3.23 -5.28
N ALA A 113 7.14 2.30 -6.24
CA ALA A 113 6.01 2.32 -7.16
C ALA A 113 4.66 2.19 -6.43
N PHE A 114 4.59 1.33 -5.42
CA PHE A 114 3.40 1.21 -4.57
C PHE A 114 3.13 2.50 -3.78
N GLN A 115 4.16 3.09 -3.18
CA GLN A 115 4.04 4.34 -2.44
C GLN A 115 3.49 5.47 -3.32
N ASP A 116 4.03 5.60 -4.53
CA ASP A 116 3.59 6.61 -5.50
C ASP A 116 2.16 6.35 -5.95
N ALA A 117 1.78 5.09 -6.20
CA ALA A 117 0.40 4.75 -6.55
C ALA A 117 -0.59 5.14 -5.43
N VAL A 118 -0.29 4.84 -4.16
CA VAL A 118 -1.15 5.25 -3.04
C VAL A 118 -1.21 6.77 -2.89
N LYS A 119 -0.08 7.45 -3.10
CA LYS A 119 0.00 8.92 -3.04
C LYS A 119 -0.84 9.57 -4.13
N THR A 120 -0.73 9.10 -5.37
CA THR A 120 -1.53 9.54 -6.51
C THR A 120 -3.01 9.29 -6.22
N GLU A 121 -3.38 8.07 -5.83
CA GLU A 121 -4.76 7.72 -5.51
C GLU A 121 -5.35 8.64 -4.43
N ARG A 122 -4.61 8.89 -3.35
CA ARG A 122 -5.07 9.78 -2.27
C ARG A 122 -5.25 11.23 -2.74
N ASN A 123 -4.38 11.73 -3.61
CA ASN A 123 -4.36 13.15 -3.97
C ASN A 123 -5.28 13.48 -5.14
N ASP A 124 -5.40 12.56 -6.08
CA ASP A 124 -6.03 12.83 -7.38
C ASP A 124 -7.47 12.28 -7.44
N VAL A 125 -7.85 11.41 -6.49
CA VAL A 125 -9.18 10.81 -6.42
C VAL A 125 -9.95 11.29 -5.17
N GLU A 126 -11.17 11.76 -5.40
CA GLU A 126 -12.05 12.33 -4.37
C GLU A 126 -12.77 11.25 -3.56
N HIS A 127 -12.00 10.46 -2.81
CA HIS A 127 -12.51 9.47 -1.87
C HIS A 127 -13.25 10.08 -0.69
N GLN A 128 -14.10 9.26 -0.05
CA GLN A 128 -14.66 9.62 1.27
C GLN A 128 -13.56 9.84 2.31
N MET A 129 -13.80 10.73 3.28
CA MET A 129 -12.81 11.09 4.32
C MET A 129 -12.19 9.89 5.04
N ARG A 130 -12.98 8.85 5.34
CA ARG A 130 -12.47 7.63 6.00
C ARG A 130 -11.47 6.88 5.10
N THR A 131 -11.79 6.72 3.83
CA THR A 131 -10.91 6.08 2.84
C THR A 131 -9.63 6.88 2.65
N ARG A 132 -9.72 8.22 2.58
CA ARG A 132 -8.54 9.10 2.50
C ARG A 132 -7.60 8.91 3.70
N ALA A 133 -8.15 8.80 4.91
CA ALA A 133 -7.37 8.54 6.12
C ALA A 133 -6.70 7.15 6.11
N ILE A 134 -7.37 6.14 5.54
CA ILE A 134 -6.77 4.81 5.35
C ILE A 134 -5.62 4.87 4.34
N LEU A 135 -5.81 5.53 3.19
CA LEU A 135 -4.76 5.72 2.19
C LEU A 135 -3.55 6.48 2.76
N GLU A 136 -3.78 7.48 3.60
CA GLU A 136 -2.71 8.21 4.30
C GLU A 136 -1.92 7.30 5.24
N LEU A 137 -2.61 6.51 6.07
CA LEU A 137 -1.98 5.53 6.95
C LEU A 137 -1.14 4.51 6.16
N VAL A 138 -1.69 3.96 5.08
CA VAL A 138 -1.00 2.98 4.24
C VAL A 138 0.26 3.60 3.61
N ARG A 139 0.17 4.85 3.14
CA ARG A 139 1.30 5.60 2.58
C ARG A 139 2.39 5.86 3.62
N ASP A 140 2.02 6.21 4.85
CA ASP A 140 2.98 6.46 5.92
C ASP A 140 3.67 5.17 6.38
N ASN A 141 2.93 4.06 6.49
CA ASN A 141 3.51 2.74 6.76
C ASN A 141 4.44 2.30 5.63
N SER A 142 4.06 2.52 4.37
CA SER A 142 4.92 2.30 3.20
C SER A 142 6.21 3.11 3.25
N GLN A 143 6.12 4.39 3.66
CA GLN A 143 7.29 5.24 3.85
C GLN A 143 8.25 4.70 4.92
N GLU A 144 7.71 4.18 6.02
CA GLU A 144 8.51 3.55 7.07
C GLU A 144 9.20 2.28 6.56
N ARG A 145 8.46 1.40 5.88
CA ARG A 145 9.02 0.20 5.26
C ARG A 145 10.16 0.53 4.29
N LEU A 146 9.93 1.48 3.38
CA LEU A 146 10.91 1.96 2.42
C LEU A 146 12.19 2.48 3.10
N SER A 147 12.03 3.23 4.19
CA SER A 147 13.15 3.73 5.00
C SER A 147 13.96 2.59 5.62
N VAL A 148 13.30 1.53 6.08
CA VAL A 148 13.98 0.36 6.65
C VAL A 148 14.73 -0.42 5.56
N ILE A 149 14.10 -0.77 4.44
CA ILE A 149 14.75 -1.54 3.37
C ILE A 149 15.92 -0.78 2.71
N LYS A 150 15.81 0.54 2.55
CA LYS A 150 16.94 1.38 2.10
C LYS A 150 18.09 1.43 3.11
N ARG A 151 17.80 1.35 4.40
CA ARG A 151 18.85 1.25 5.44
C ARG A 151 19.53 -0.12 5.41
N ILE A 152 18.80 -1.19 5.13
CA ILE A 152 19.37 -2.52 4.93
C ILE A 152 20.35 -2.47 3.75
N GLN A 153 19.91 -1.95 2.59
CA GLN A 153 20.74 -1.85 1.40
C GLN A 153 22.05 -1.07 1.64
N LYS A 154 21.99 0.06 2.36
CA LYS A 154 23.16 0.90 2.64
C LYS A 154 24.17 0.30 3.63
N ARG A 155 23.77 -0.70 4.41
CA ARG A 155 24.61 -1.32 5.46
C ARG A 155 25.24 -2.64 5.02
N ARG A 156 24.90 -3.12 3.82
CA ARG A 156 25.58 -4.21 3.13
C ARG A 156 26.86 -3.66 2.50
#